data_AF-A0A3N5IEM2-F1
#
_entry.id   AF-A0A3N5IEM2-F1
#
_cell.length_a   1.000
_cell.length_b   1.000
_cell.length_c   1.000
_cell.angle_alpha   90.00
_cell.angle_beta   90.00
_cell.angle_gamma   90.00
#
_symmetry.space_group_name_H-M   'P 1'
#
loop_
_entity.id
_entity.type
_entity.pdbx_description
1 polymer ?
#
loop_
_entity_poly.entity_id
_entity_poly.type
_entity_poly.pdbx_seq_one_letter_code
_entity_poly.pdbx_strand_id
1 'polypeptide(L)'
;MGVGDSGKGLYDHLYRRFFENRESHQGYDFQHAPSGSAPTPGVTFPDRLRWWAWGRWKRRKVIMAARDRFQQDILDLKKAATEVRKDRGNSRE
;
A
#
# COMPACT_ATOMS: atom_id res chain seq x y z
N MET A 1 14.85 30.52 -40.42
CA MET A 1 14.79 31.36 -39.21
C MET A 1 13.77 30.73 -38.27
N GLY A 2 14.18 29.81 -37.41
CA GLY A 2 13.31 29.22 -36.40
C GLY A 2 13.14 30.22 -35.26
N VAL A 3 11.95 30.81 -35.15
CA VAL A 3 11.59 31.69 -34.03
C VAL A 3 11.57 30.82 -32.77
N GLY A 4 12.68 30.82 -32.05
CA GLY A 4 12.76 30.25 -30.71
C GLY A 4 11.84 31.05 -29.81
N ASP A 5 10.74 30.43 -29.38
CA ASP A 5 9.85 30.91 -28.33
C ASP A 5 10.62 30.86 -27.00
N SER A 6 11.50 31.84 -26.81
CA SER A 6 12.49 32.00 -25.74
C SER A 6 11.88 32.41 -24.40
N GLY A 7 10.68 31.92 -24.09
CA GLY A 7 9.96 32.21 -22.85
C GLY A 7 9.26 31.01 -22.22
N LYS A 8 9.37 29.82 -22.82
CA LYS A 8 8.67 28.62 -22.33
C LYS A 8 9.69 27.62 -21.83
N GLY A 9 9.69 27.41 -20.52
CA GLY A 9 10.58 26.46 -19.87
C GLY A 9 10.51 25.10 -20.56
N LEU A 10 11.62 24.35 -20.56
CA LEU A 10 11.74 23.04 -21.22
C LEU A 10 10.58 22.09 -20.89
N TYR A 11 9.92 22.28 -19.76
CA TYR A 11 8.82 21.44 -19.28
C TYR A 11 7.45 22.12 -19.28
N ASP A 12 7.31 23.33 -19.81
CA ASP A 12 6.03 24.07 -19.76
C ASP A 12 4.92 23.34 -20.49
N HIS A 13 5.24 22.65 -21.58
CA HIS A 13 4.27 21.86 -22.33
C HIS A 13 3.77 20.63 -21.57
N LEU A 14 4.56 20.09 -20.65
CA LEU A 14 4.19 18.95 -19.79
C LEU A 14 3.28 19.38 -18.65
N TYR A 15 3.53 20.57 -18.08
CA TYR A 15 2.79 21.04 -16.90
C TYR A 15 1.62 21.98 -17.22
N ARG A 16 1.49 22.47 -18.45
CA ARG A 16 0.41 23.40 -18.84
C ARG A 16 -0.99 22.85 -18.54
N ARG A 17 -1.27 21.62 -18.97
CA ARG A 17 -2.56 20.95 -18.69
C ARG A 17 -2.78 20.69 -17.19
N PHE A 18 -1.71 20.49 -16.43
CA PHE A 18 -1.81 20.29 -14.99
C PHE A 18 -2.22 21.59 -14.30
N PHE A 19 -1.60 22.72 -14.66
CA PHE A 19 -1.96 24.02 -14.09
C PHE A 19 -3.35 24.50 -14.49
N GLU A 20 -3.80 24.19 -15.71
CA GLU A 20 -5.17 24.48 -16.18
C GLU A 20 -6.23 23.67 -15.41
N ASN A 21 -5.90 22.44 -14.98
CA ASN A 21 -6.82 21.53 -14.29
C ASN A 21 -6.55 21.40 -12.78
N ARG A 22 -5.68 22.24 -12.21
CA ARG A 22 -5.31 22.14 -10.78
C ARG A 22 -6.48 22.44 -9.84
N GLU A 23 -7.44 23.24 -10.29
CA GLU A 23 -8.61 23.66 -9.51
C GLU A 23 -9.81 22.71 -9.72
N SER A 24 -9.80 21.89 -10.78
CA SER A 24 -10.84 20.88 -11.05
C SER A 24 -10.55 19.53 -10.39
N HIS A 25 -9.29 19.27 -10.03
CA HIS A 25 -8.89 18.09 -9.29
C HIS A 25 -8.76 18.42 -7.81
N GLN A 26 -9.78 18.06 -7.02
CA GLN A 26 -9.60 17.82 -5.59
C GLN A 26 -8.44 16.80 -5.48
N GLY A 27 -7.38 17.18 -4.77
CA GLY A 27 -6.21 16.33 -4.61
C GLY A 27 -6.62 14.96 -4.10
N TYR A 28 -5.84 13.94 -4.46
CA TYR A 28 -6.00 12.58 -3.93
C TYR A 28 -6.26 12.67 -2.41
N ASP A 29 -7.38 12.11 -1.94
CA ASP A 29 -7.82 12.18 -0.54
C ASP A 29 -6.84 11.40 0.37
N PHE A 30 -5.63 11.92 0.55
CA PHE A 30 -4.63 11.40 1.48
C PHE A 30 -5.08 11.52 2.95
N GLN A 31 -6.21 12.18 3.21
CA GLN A 31 -6.80 12.36 4.53
C GLN A 31 -7.78 11.25 4.93
N HIS A 32 -8.15 10.34 4.01
CA HIS A 32 -8.92 9.14 4.36
C HIS A 32 -8.02 7.96 4.73
N ALA A 33 -6.92 8.20 5.44
CA ALA A 33 -6.26 7.11 6.14
C ALA A 33 -7.22 6.67 7.27
N PRO A 34 -7.65 5.39 7.34
CA PRO A 34 -8.43 4.92 8.48
C PRO A 34 -7.68 5.29 9.77
N SER A 35 -8.36 5.97 10.69
CA SER A 35 -7.80 6.43 11.95
C SER A 35 -7.47 5.23 12.83
N GLY A 36 -6.30 4.63 12.60
CA GLY A 36 -5.90 3.40 13.24
C GLY A 36 -4.56 2.95 12.67
N SER A 37 -3.48 3.47 13.24
CA SER A 37 -2.16 2.85 13.06
C SER A 37 -2.15 1.58 13.91
N ALA A 38 -2.75 0.51 13.39
CA ALA A 38 -2.55 -0.80 13.97
C ALA A 38 -1.09 -1.19 13.69
N PRO A 39 -0.27 -1.48 14.71
CA PRO A 39 1.11 -1.87 14.49
C PRO A 39 1.13 -3.12 13.62
N THR A 40 1.86 -3.07 12.51
CA THR A 40 1.98 -4.20 11.60
C THR A 40 2.58 -5.37 12.37
N PRO A 41 1.94 -6.55 12.40
CA PRO A 41 2.46 -7.69 13.13
C PRO A 41 3.81 -8.10 12.51
N GLY A 42 4.88 -7.92 13.28
CA GLY A 42 6.25 -8.19 12.87
C GLY A 42 6.83 -9.41 13.57
N VAL A 43 7.77 -10.10 12.92
CA VAL A 43 8.55 -11.16 13.57
C VAL A 43 9.64 -10.54 14.42
N THR A 44 9.62 -10.78 15.72
CA THR A 44 10.70 -10.40 16.63
C THR A 44 11.80 -11.47 16.62
N PHE A 45 13.05 -11.04 16.71
CA PHE A 45 14.20 -11.94 16.86
C PHE A 45 14.91 -11.61 18.18
N PRO A 46 15.37 -12.62 18.95
CA PRO A 46 16.03 -12.39 20.22
C PRO A 46 17.33 -11.58 20.04
N ASP A 47 18.09 -11.86 18.98
CA ASP A 47 19.33 -11.15 18.69
C ASP A 47 19.18 -10.16 17.54
N ARG A 48 19.91 -9.04 17.61
CA ARG A 48 20.05 -8.13 16.47
C ARG A 48 20.85 -8.79 15.35
N LEU A 49 20.46 -8.53 14.10
CA LEU A 49 21.15 -9.07 12.94
C LEU A 49 22.50 -8.38 12.76
N ARG A 50 23.61 -9.10 13.00
CA ARG A 50 24.98 -8.63 12.73
C ARG A 50 25.32 -8.84 11.26
N TRP A 51 26.18 -8.02 10.67
CA TRP A 51 26.50 -8.13 9.24
C TRP A 51 27.20 -9.45 8.89
N TRP A 52 28.05 -9.96 9.79
CA TRP A 52 28.69 -11.29 9.73
C TRP A 52 27.83 -12.46 10.28
N ALA A 53 26.53 -12.26 10.54
CA ALA A 53 25.72 -13.31 11.11
C ALA A 53 25.47 -14.46 10.12
N TRP A 54 26.02 -15.65 10.42
CA TRP A 54 25.82 -16.89 9.65
C TRP A 54 24.38 -17.45 9.73
N GLY A 55 23.58 -16.99 10.70
CA GLY A 55 22.19 -17.43 10.91
C GLY A 55 21.12 -16.78 10.00
N ARG A 56 21.52 -16.05 8.95
CA ARG A 56 20.59 -15.31 8.05
C ARG A 56 19.56 -16.20 7.38
N TRP A 57 19.96 -17.38 6.89
CA TRP A 57 19.06 -18.29 6.20
C TRP A 57 17.96 -18.83 7.15
N LYS A 58 18.31 -19.11 8.41
CA LYS A 58 17.36 -19.58 9.43
C LYS A 58 16.33 -18.49 9.73
N ARG A 59 16.77 -17.22 9.86
CA ARG A 59 15.85 -16.08 10.01
C ARG A 59 14.94 -15.90 8.80
N ARG A 60 15.47 -16.06 7.58
CA ARG A 60 14.67 -15.98 6.35
C ARG A 60 13.53 -17.01 6.36
N LYS A 61 13.79 -18.25 6.80
CA LYS A 61 12.74 -19.27 6.93
C LYS A 61 11.64 -18.84 7.91
N VAL A 62 12.01 -18.26 9.06
CA VAL A 62 11.04 -17.75 10.05
C VAL A 62 10.19 -16.61 9.48
N ILE A 63 10.80 -15.68 8.74
CA ILE A 63 10.08 -14.58 8.08
C ILE A 63 9.09 -15.14 7.04
N MET A 64 9.52 -16.10 6.22
CA MET A 64 8.65 -16.72 5.22
C MET A 64 7.47 -17.44 5.88
N ALA A 65 7.71 -18.23 6.92
CA ALA A 65 6.65 -18.91 7.65
C ALA A 65 5.65 -17.93 8.30
N ALA A 66 6.13 -16.82 8.86
CA ALA A 66 5.25 -15.79 9.41
C ALA A 66 4.43 -15.08 8.33
N ARG A 67 5.06 -14.77 7.18
CA ARG A 67 4.36 -14.21 6.02
C ARG A 67 3.23 -15.12 5.56
N ASP A 68 3.51 -16.41 5.42
CA ASP A 68 2.52 -17.37 4.91
C ASP A 68 1.34 -17.51 5.88
N ARG A 69 1.59 -17.45 7.20
CA ARG A 69 0.52 -17.37 8.23
C ARG A 69 -0.34 -16.12 8.07
N PHE A 70 0.27 -14.93 7.96
CA PHE A 70 -0.49 -13.70 7.77
C PHE A 70 -1.30 -13.69 6.49
N GLN A 71 -0.80 -14.32 5.42
CA GLN A 71 -1.56 -14.47 4.18
C GLN A 71 -2.79 -15.36 4.38
N GLN A 72 -2.66 -16.46 5.14
CA GLN A 72 -3.78 -17.33 5.48
C GLN A 72 -4.84 -16.60 6.32
N ASP A 73 -4.42 -15.89 7.36
CA ASP A 73 -5.33 -15.12 8.22
C ASP A 73 -6.15 -14.09 7.41
N ILE A 74 -5.53 -13.40 6.46
CA ILE A 74 -6.22 -12.44 5.57
C ILE A 74 -7.25 -13.14 4.70
N LEU A 75 -6.92 -14.32 4.16
CA LEU A 75 -7.84 -15.10 3.34
C LEU A 75 -9.03 -15.59 4.17
N ASP A 76 -8.80 -16.03 5.40
CA ASP A 76 -9.84 -16.53 6.29
C ASP A 76 -10.78 -15.41 6.75
N LEU A 77 -10.24 -14.23 7.06
CA LEU A 77 -11.05 -13.03 7.35
C LEU A 77 -11.94 -12.64 6.15
N LYS A 78 -11.42 -12.73 4.92
CA LYS A 78 -12.21 -12.46 3.71
C LYS A 78 -13.34 -13.46 3.52
N LYS A 79 -13.08 -14.75 3.76
CA LYS A 79 -14.10 -15.80 3.68
C LYS A 79 -15.20 -15.56 4.72
N ALA A 80 -14.82 -15.34 5.98
CA ALA A 80 -15.77 -15.06 7.05
C ALA A 80 -16.65 -13.82 6.75
N ALA A 81 -16.05 -12.74 6.25
CA ALA A 81 -16.81 -11.54 5.85
C ALA A 81 -17.78 -11.81 4.69
N THR A 82 -17.44 -12.72 3.77
CA THR A 82 -18.27 -13.09 2.63
C THR A 82 -19.47 -13.93 3.06
N GLU A 83 -19.26 -14.91 3.94
CA GLU A 83 -20.34 -15.75 4.49
C GLU A 83 -21.35 -14.92 5.29
N VAL A 84 -20.88 -14.03 6.18
CA VAL A 84 -21.76 -13.12 6.95
C VAL A 84 -22.61 -12.21 6.03
N ARG A 85 -22.10 -11.82 4.87
CA ARG A 85 -22.84 -11.02 3.89
C ARG A 85 -23.93 -11.85 3.19
N LYS A 86 -23.68 -13.15 2.96
CA LYS A 86 -24.61 -14.08 2.33
C LYS A 86 -25.79 -14.40 3.26
N ASP A 87 -25.54 -14.64 4.54
CA ASP A 87 -26.57 -14.91 5.55
C ASP A 87 -27.52 -13.72 5.76
N ARG A 88 -26.99 -12.49 5.73
CA ARG A 88 -27.80 -11.26 5.79
C ARG A 88 -28.63 -11.01 4.54
N GLY A 89 -28.20 -11.50 3.37
CA GLY A 89 -28.97 -11.43 2.13
C GLY A 89 -30.14 -12.42 2.13
N ASN A 90 -29.95 -13.59 2.74
CA ASN A 90 -30.93 -14.69 2.76
C ASN A 90 -32.01 -14.58 3.85
N SER A 91 -31.92 -13.57 4.73
CA SER A 91 -32.88 -13.33 5.83
C SER A 91 -33.93 -12.25 5.50
N ARG A 92 -34.04 -11.84 4.23
CA ARG A 92 -34.94 -10.77 3.75
C ARG A 92 -36.03 -11.26 2.78
N GLU A 93 -36.22 -12.57 2.66
CA GLU A 93 -37.31 -13.19 1.90
C GLU A 93 -38.33 -13.83 2.85
#